data_AF-A0AAU4ELM7-F1
#
_entry.id   AF-A0AAU4ELM7-F1
#
_cell.length_a   1.000
_cell.length_b   1.000
_cell.length_c   1.000
_cell.angle_alpha   90.00
_cell.angle_beta   90.00
_cell.angle_gamma   90.00
#
_symmetry.space_group_name_H-M   'P 1'
#
loop_
_entity.id
_entity.type
_entity.pdbx_description
1 polymer ?
#
loop_
_entity_poly.entity_id
_entity_poly.type
_entity_poly.pdbx_seq_one_letter_code
_entity_poly.pdbx_strand_id
1 'polypeptide(L)'
;MRIFDPHIHMSSRTTDDYAAMHAAGVRALVEPAFWLGQPRTSVGSFTDYFDALVGWEPFRASQFGITHHCTIALNPKEANDPRCAPVLDLLPRYLEKDGVVAVGEIGYDSMTAEEDKVFAAQLALAIDHELPAMVHTPHRDKAAGTERSIAVVRESGIAPERVVLDHLNEVTVAMVKDSGSWMGFSIYPDTKMDEERMVAILREYGTERVLVNSAADWGKSDPLKTRKTGDAMLAAGFGEDDVDLVLWRNPVEFYGQSGRLSLDGEAPEAEFAGNSILRGARK
;
A
#
# COMPACT_ATOMS: atom_id res chain seq x y z
N MET A 1 3.93 10.81 -18.40
CA MET A 1 3.66 10.63 -16.97
C MET A 1 4.08 9.23 -16.57
N ARG A 2 4.91 9.10 -15.54
CA ARG A 2 5.24 7.83 -14.87
C ARG A 2 4.47 7.77 -13.56
N ILE A 3 3.97 6.60 -13.19
CA ILE A 3 3.12 6.42 -12.02
C ILE A 3 3.66 5.25 -11.19
N PHE A 4 3.74 5.48 -9.89
CA PHE A 4 3.90 4.49 -8.86
C PHE A 4 2.56 4.43 -8.11
N ASP A 5 1.86 3.29 -8.13
CA ASP A 5 0.68 3.09 -7.28
C ASP A 5 1.09 2.54 -5.91
N PRO A 6 1.08 3.36 -4.83
CA PRO A 6 1.67 2.97 -3.55
C PRO A 6 0.79 2.01 -2.75
N HIS A 7 -0.43 1.69 -3.21
CA HIS A 7 -1.30 0.74 -2.52
C HIS A 7 -2.34 0.18 -3.48
N ILE A 8 -2.17 -1.08 -3.90
CA ILE A 8 -3.13 -1.81 -4.73
C ILE A 8 -3.04 -3.31 -4.46
N HIS A 9 -4.16 -4.04 -4.44
CA HIS A 9 -4.20 -5.47 -4.09
C HIS A 9 -4.25 -6.37 -5.33
N MET A 10 -3.13 -6.52 -6.02
CA MET A 10 -3.09 -7.22 -7.31
C MET A 10 -3.40 -8.71 -7.24
N SER A 11 -3.23 -9.38 -6.11
CA SER A 11 -3.67 -10.77 -5.91
C SER A 11 -5.16 -10.98 -6.23
N SER A 12 -5.97 -9.93 -6.10
CA SER A 12 -7.40 -9.94 -6.42
C SER A 12 -7.74 -9.55 -7.88
N ARG A 13 -6.72 -9.19 -8.67
CA ARG A 13 -6.86 -8.53 -9.97
C ARG A 13 -6.37 -9.39 -11.13
N THR A 14 -6.89 -9.11 -12.32
CA THR A 14 -6.58 -9.86 -13.53
C THR A 14 -5.27 -9.39 -14.17
N THR A 15 -4.78 -10.15 -15.15
CA THR A 15 -3.64 -9.69 -15.97
C THR A 15 -4.00 -8.57 -16.92
N ASP A 16 -5.28 -8.43 -17.30
CA ASP A 16 -5.77 -7.30 -18.10
C ASP A 16 -5.57 -5.97 -17.35
N ASP A 17 -5.73 -5.98 -16.02
CA ASP A 17 -5.46 -4.81 -15.19
C ASP A 17 -3.97 -4.41 -15.24
N TYR A 18 -3.04 -5.36 -15.14
CA TYR A 18 -1.60 -5.07 -15.32
C TYR A 18 -1.30 -4.44 -16.69
N ALA A 19 -1.86 -5.00 -17.76
CA ALA A 19 -1.69 -4.45 -19.11
C ALA A 19 -2.24 -3.02 -19.24
N ALA A 20 -3.43 -2.77 -18.67
CA ALA A 20 -4.06 -1.46 -18.67
C ALA A 20 -3.27 -0.45 -17.81
N MET A 21 -2.81 -0.84 -16.63
CA MET A 21 -1.97 -0.04 -15.74
C MET A 21 -0.67 0.38 -16.44
N HIS A 22 0.03 -0.57 -17.08
CA HIS A 22 1.25 -0.26 -17.80
C HIS A 22 1.00 0.71 -18.96
N ALA A 23 -0.06 0.51 -19.74
CA ALA A 23 -0.47 1.41 -20.81
C ALA A 23 -0.82 2.82 -20.29
N ALA A 24 -1.38 2.92 -19.09
CA ALA A 24 -1.73 4.18 -18.43
C ALA A 24 -0.52 4.93 -17.83
N GLY A 25 0.65 4.28 -17.73
CA GLY A 25 1.88 4.89 -17.22
C GLY A 25 2.36 4.34 -15.87
N VAL A 26 1.67 3.35 -15.29
CA VAL A 26 2.14 2.67 -14.07
C VAL A 26 3.38 1.85 -14.39
N ARG A 27 4.43 2.01 -13.57
CA ARG A 27 5.71 1.29 -13.71
C ARG A 27 6.12 0.56 -12.44
N ALA A 28 5.66 1.03 -11.28
CA ALA A 28 5.89 0.37 -10.01
C ALA A 28 4.61 0.37 -9.18
N LEU A 29 4.48 -0.59 -8.28
CA LEU A 29 3.40 -0.60 -7.31
C LEU A 29 3.81 -1.27 -6.00
N VAL A 30 3.06 -0.97 -4.95
CA VAL A 30 3.13 -1.68 -3.67
C VAL A 30 1.81 -2.38 -3.39
N GLU A 31 1.88 -3.68 -3.11
CA GLU A 31 0.74 -4.49 -2.67
C GLU A 31 0.83 -4.81 -1.18
N PRO A 32 -0.07 -4.25 -0.37
CA PRO A 32 -0.14 -4.62 1.04
C PRO A 32 -0.74 -5.98 1.28
N ALA A 33 -0.20 -6.69 2.28
CA ALA A 33 -0.83 -7.87 2.83
C ALA A 33 -2.26 -7.53 3.30
N PHE A 34 -3.24 -8.23 2.71
CA PHE A 34 -4.65 -7.98 2.91
C PHE A 34 -5.46 -9.29 3.03
N TRP A 35 -6.76 -9.13 3.25
CA TRP A 35 -7.72 -10.22 3.26
C TRP A 35 -7.78 -10.94 1.91
N LEU A 36 -7.60 -12.26 1.93
CA LEU A 36 -7.47 -13.07 0.71
C LEU A 36 -8.79 -13.31 -0.05
N GLY A 37 -9.91 -12.70 0.38
CA GLY A 37 -11.23 -12.96 -0.18
C GLY A 37 -12.03 -14.06 0.54
N GLN A 38 -11.44 -14.72 1.55
CA GLN A 38 -12.10 -15.71 2.40
C GLN A 38 -11.46 -15.74 3.81
N PRO A 39 -12.23 -15.95 4.91
CA PRO A 39 -11.66 -16.03 6.26
C PRO A 39 -10.61 -17.15 6.41
N ARG A 40 -9.38 -16.79 6.76
CA ARG A 40 -8.29 -17.77 6.91
C ARG A 40 -8.63 -18.84 7.96
N THR A 41 -8.31 -20.09 7.63
CA THR A 41 -8.58 -21.24 8.51
C THR A 41 -7.33 -21.74 9.22
N SER A 42 -6.15 -21.30 8.78
CA SER A 42 -4.87 -21.63 9.39
C SER A 42 -3.82 -20.58 9.05
N VAL A 43 -2.73 -20.58 9.82
CA VAL A 43 -1.54 -19.76 9.54
C VAL A 43 -0.85 -20.19 8.23
N GLY A 44 -1.04 -21.44 7.78
CA GLY A 44 -0.55 -21.90 6.48
C GLY A 44 -1.05 -21.04 5.32
N SER A 45 -2.30 -20.56 5.37
CA SER A 45 -2.84 -19.67 4.35
C SER A 45 -2.13 -18.31 4.28
N PHE A 46 -1.55 -17.82 5.39
CA PHE A 46 -0.69 -16.63 5.36
C PHE A 46 0.66 -16.95 4.71
N THR A 47 1.24 -18.12 4.99
CA THR A 47 2.52 -18.52 4.39
C THR A 47 2.42 -18.58 2.87
N ASP A 48 1.42 -19.29 2.33
CA ASP A 48 1.23 -19.39 0.88
C ASP A 48 0.93 -18.02 0.23
N TYR A 49 0.17 -17.18 0.93
CA TYR A 49 -0.15 -15.83 0.46
C TYR A 49 1.07 -14.90 0.46
N PHE A 50 1.87 -14.90 1.53
CA PHE A 50 3.09 -14.10 1.59
C PHE A 50 4.13 -14.59 0.59
N ASP A 51 4.26 -15.91 0.38
CA ASP A 51 5.12 -16.48 -0.67
C ASP A 51 4.67 -16.03 -2.07
N ALA A 52 3.36 -15.91 -2.30
CA ALA A 52 2.85 -15.33 -3.54
C ALA A 52 3.20 -13.84 -3.67
N LEU A 53 3.07 -13.04 -2.61
CA LEU A 53 3.41 -11.60 -2.63
C LEU A 53 4.90 -11.34 -2.87
N VAL A 54 5.80 -12.14 -2.28
CA VAL A 54 7.26 -11.92 -2.41
C VAL A 54 7.86 -12.60 -3.64
N GLY A 55 7.15 -13.57 -4.24
CA GLY A 55 7.67 -14.37 -5.35
C GLY A 55 6.81 -14.29 -6.60
N TRP A 56 5.58 -14.81 -6.52
CA TRP A 56 4.72 -14.96 -7.68
C TRP A 56 4.26 -13.62 -8.26
N GLU A 57 3.83 -12.67 -7.44
CA GLU A 57 3.32 -11.38 -7.90
C GLU A 57 4.39 -10.52 -8.59
N PRO A 58 5.64 -10.42 -8.09
CA PRO A 58 6.74 -9.83 -8.84
C PRO A 58 6.99 -10.49 -10.19
N PHE A 59 6.97 -11.83 -10.25
CA PHE A 59 7.07 -12.54 -11.52
C PHE A 59 5.88 -12.26 -12.45
N ARG A 60 4.66 -12.17 -11.91
CA ARG A 60 3.45 -11.91 -12.71
C ARG A 60 3.42 -10.48 -13.25
N ALA A 61 3.74 -9.48 -12.42
CA ALA A 61 3.73 -8.06 -12.79
C ALA A 61 4.81 -7.72 -13.83
N SER A 62 6.00 -8.31 -13.69
CA SER A 62 7.14 -8.04 -14.59
C SER A 62 6.90 -8.49 -16.04
N GLN A 63 6.02 -9.47 -16.28
CA GLN A 63 5.57 -9.83 -17.63
C GLN A 63 4.86 -8.67 -18.35
N PHE A 64 4.36 -7.68 -17.60
CA PHE A 64 3.70 -6.48 -18.12
C PHE A 64 4.55 -5.21 -17.98
N GLY A 65 5.83 -5.35 -17.57
CA GLY A 65 6.72 -4.20 -17.39
C GLY A 65 6.42 -3.37 -16.14
N ILE A 66 5.82 -3.98 -15.12
CA ILE A 66 5.56 -3.35 -13.83
C ILE A 66 6.42 -4.02 -12.76
N THR A 67 7.15 -3.21 -12.00
CA THR A 67 7.85 -3.67 -10.79
C THR A 67 6.87 -3.75 -9.63
N HIS A 68 6.82 -4.90 -8.96
CA HIS A 68 5.93 -5.12 -7.82
C HIS A 68 6.76 -5.22 -6.54
N HIS A 69 6.30 -4.50 -5.52
CA HIS A 69 6.77 -4.58 -4.15
C HIS A 69 5.58 -4.91 -3.26
N CYS A 70 5.85 -5.32 -2.02
CA CYS A 70 4.78 -5.58 -1.07
C CYS A 70 5.08 -5.05 0.32
N THR A 71 4.04 -5.00 1.15
CA THR A 71 4.16 -4.83 2.59
C THR A 71 3.59 -6.06 3.27
N ILE A 72 4.16 -6.45 4.41
CA ILE A 72 3.78 -7.69 5.11
C ILE A 72 3.32 -7.36 6.53
N ALA A 73 2.16 -7.91 6.89
CA ALA A 73 1.51 -7.70 8.19
C ALA A 73 0.39 -8.72 8.44
N LEU A 74 -0.08 -8.75 9.70
CA LEU A 74 -1.45 -9.12 10.04
C LEU A 74 -2.35 -7.88 9.92
N ASN A 75 -3.23 -7.90 8.91
CA ASN A 75 -4.17 -6.81 8.64
C ASN A 75 -5.22 -6.66 9.76
N PRO A 76 -5.65 -5.44 10.13
CA PRO A 76 -6.64 -5.21 11.18
C PRO A 76 -7.97 -5.95 10.97
N LYS A 77 -8.41 -6.14 9.72
CA LYS A 77 -9.62 -6.90 9.40
C LYS A 77 -9.57 -8.36 9.87
N GLU A 78 -8.36 -8.91 10.00
CA GLU A 78 -8.12 -10.29 10.44
C GLU A 78 -7.56 -10.37 11.86
N ALA A 79 -7.19 -9.24 12.49
CA ALA A 79 -6.53 -9.18 13.79
C ALA A 79 -7.42 -9.66 14.95
N ASN A 80 -8.75 -9.53 14.81
CA ASN A 80 -9.71 -10.02 15.80
C ASN A 80 -9.92 -11.53 15.77
N ASP A 81 -9.39 -12.24 14.75
CA ASP A 81 -9.50 -13.68 14.66
C ASP A 81 -8.30 -14.35 15.35
N PRO A 82 -8.50 -15.06 16.49
CA PRO A 82 -7.39 -15.69 17.21
C PRO A 82 -6.67 -16.77 16.40
N ARG A 83 -7.28 -17.28 15.32
CA ARG A 83 -6.61 -18.21 14.39
C ARG A 83 -5.55 -17.53 13.54
N CYS A 84 -5.65 -16.22 13.35
CA CYS A 84 -4.72 -15.41 12.59
C CYS A 84 -3.55 -14.91 13.44
N ALA A 85 -3.76 -14.70 14.75
CA ALA A 85 -2.73 -14.18 15.67
C ALA A 85 -1.35 -14.86 15.59
N PRO A 86 -1.23 -16.20 15.43
CA PRO A 86 0.09 -16.84 15.34
C PRO A 86 0.91 -16.46 14.10
N VAL A 87 0.34 -15.74 13.12
CA VAL A 87 1.11 -15.18 12.00
C VAL A 87 2.13 -14.14 12.47
N LEU A 88 1.93 -13.49 13.63
CA LEU A 88 2.88 -12.52 14.17
C LEU A 88 4.29 -13.12 14.34
N ASP A 89 4.37 -14.38 14.75
CA ASP A 89 5.63 -15.11 14.90
C ASP A 89 6.32 -15.40 13.55
N LEU A 90 5.57 -15.34 12.43
CA LEU A 90 6.08 -15.52 11.08
C LEU A 90 6.48 -14.20 10.41
N LEU A 91 6.06 -13.04 10.91
CA LEU A 91 6.36 -11.77 10.23
C LEU A 91 7.88 -11.53 10.11
N PRO A 92 8.72 -11.73 11.15
CA PRO A 92 10.15 -11.42 11.05
C PRO A 92 10.86 -12.06 9.84
N ARG A 93 10.58 -13.33 9.53
CA ARG A 93 11.22 -14.02 8.39
C ARG A 93 10.85 -13.43 7.03
N TYR A 94 9.67 -12.81 6.91
CA TYR A 94 9.22 -12.17 5.67
C TYR A 94 9.67 -10.72 5.59
N LEU A 95 9.73 -10.03 6.72
CA LEU A 95 10.26 -8.68 6.84
C LEU A 95 11.76 -8.59 6.57
N GLU A 96 12.45 -9.70 6.28
CA GLU A 96 13.84 -9.74 5.78
C GLU A 96 13.94 -9.94 4.27
N LYS A 97 12.83 -10.17 3.56
CA LYS A 97 12.84 -10.46 2.12
C LYS A 97 13.03 -9.21 1.26
N ASP A 98 13.70 -9.40 0.14
CA ASP A 98 13.77 -8.40 -0.93
C ASP A 98 12.35 -8.10 -1.44
N GLY A 99 12.11 -6.85 -1.86
CA GLY A 99 10.80 -6.41 -2.33
C GLY A 99 9.75 -6.16 -1.24
N VAL A 100 10.01 -6.54 0.02
CA VAL A 100 9.20 -6.13 1.17
C VAL A 100 9.67 -4.76 1.65
N VAL A 101 8.88 -3.73 1.37
CA VAL A 101 9.29 -2.32 1.53
C VAL A 101 8.69 -1.62 2.74
N ALA A 102 7.75 -2.24 3.46
CA ALA A 102 7.21 -1.71 4.71
C ALA A 102 6.55 -2.83 5.54
N VAL A 103 6.31 -2.56 6.82
CA VAL A 103 5.34 -3.33 7.62
C VAL A 103 3.95 -2.77 7.34
N GLY A 104 3.04 -3.58 6.80
CA GLY A 104 1.73 -3.12 6.38
C GLY A 104 0.89 -4.18 5.69
N GLU A 105 -0.43 -4.01 5.60
CA GLU A 105 -1.19 -2.91 6.20
C GLU A 105 -1.55 -3.20 7.68
N ILE A 106 -1.19 -2.31 8.60
CA ILE A 106 -1.44 -2.43 10.06
C ILE A 106 -2.41 -1.34 10.52
N GLY A 107 -2.99 -1.37 11.73
CA GLY A 107 -3.84 -0.28 12.23
C GLY A 107 -5.17 -0.78 12.77
N TYR A 108 -6.27 -0.12 12.39
CA TYR A 108 -7.62 -0.40 12.92
C TYR A 108 -8.69 -0.54 11.86
N ASP A 109 -9.59 -1.51 12.05
CA ASP A 109 -10.86 -1.63 11.31
C ASP A 109 -12.04 -1.31 12.24
N SER A 110 -12.05 -1.90 13.44
CA SER A 110 -13.12 -1.77 14.44
C SER A 110 -12.67 -1.20 15.79
N MET A 111 -11.40 -0.79 15.92
CA MET A 111 -10.82 -0.17 17.12
C MET A 111 -10.92 -1.03 18.38
N THR A 112 -10.70 -2.34 18.25
CA THR A 112 -10.73 -3.28 19.38
C THR A 112 -9.40 -3.28 20.15
N ALA A 113 -9.42 -3.80 21.38
CA ALA A 113 -8.19 -3.99 22.16
C ALA A 113 -7.20 -4.96 21.50
N GLU A 114 -7.69 -5.96 20.76
CA GLU A 114 -6.83 -6.88 20.01
C GLU A 114 -6.18 -6.19 18.81
N GLU A 115 -6.93 -5.36 18.06
CA GLU A 115 -6.34 -4.52 17.00
C GLU A 115 -5.27 -3.58 17.56
N ASP A 116 -5.52 -2.94 18.71
CA ASP A 116 -4.56 -2.05 19.38
C ASP A 116 -3.24 -2.76 19.73
N LYS A 117 -3.35 -3.94 20.34
CA LYS A 117 -2.20 -4.78 20.69
C LYS A 117 -1.43 -5.25 19.46
N VAL A 118 -2.13 -5.72 18.43
CA VAL A 118 -1.54 -6.21 17.17
C VAL A 118 -0.87 -5.07 16.41
N PHE A 119 -1.47 -3.87 16.41
CA PHE A 119 -0.90 -2.69 15.78
C PHE A 119 0.41 -2.27 16.47
N ALA A 120 0.40 -2.14 17.80
CA ALA A 120 1.60 -1.80 18.57
C ALA A 120 2.74 -2.81 18.37
N ALA A 121 2.44 -4.11 18.37
CA ALA A 121 3.43 -5.15 18.15
C ALA A 121 4.08 -5.05 16.75
N GLN A 122 3.31 -4.73 15.72
CA GLN A 122 3.84 -4.61 14.36
C GLN A 122 4.59 -3.29 14.12
N LEU A 123 4.26 -2.22 14.83
CA LEU A 123 5.12 -1.01 14.84
C LEU A 123 6.48 -1.30 15.47
N ALA A 124 6.55 -2.12 16.52
CA ALA A 124 7.83 -2.57 17.08
C ALA A 124 8.64 -3.36 16.03
N LEU A 125 7.99 -4.25 15.26
CA LEU A 125 8.65 -4.95 14.14
C LEU A 125 9.16 -3.98 13.06
N ALA A 126 8.44 -2.90 12.76
CA ALA A 126 8.89 -1.90 11.81
C ALA A 126 10.18 -1.21 12.28
N ILE A 127 10.28 -0.91 13.58
CA ILE A 127 11.50 -0.36 14.18
C ILE A 127 12.64 -1.38 14.13
N ASP A 128 12.40 -2.61 14.59
CA ASP A 128 13.41 -3.66 14.71
C ASP A 128 14.01 -4.07 13.36
N HIS A 129 13.19 -4.06 12.29
CA HIS A 129 13.63 -4.38 10.93
C HIS A 129 14.04 -3.16 10.11
N GLU A 130 14.08 -1.97 10.72
CA GLU A 130 14.37 -0.70 10.07
C GLU A 130 13.51 -0.47 8.81
N LEU A 131 12.22 -0.77 8.88
CA LEU A 131 11.26 -0.58 7.78
C LEU A 131 10.29 0.58 8.08
N PRO A 132 9.79 1.28 7.06
CA PRO A 132 8.63 2.16 7.24
C PRO A 132 7.37 1.35 7.56
N ALA A 133 6.32 2.04 8.02
CA ALA A 133 5.04 1.43 8.36
C ALA A 133 3.88 2.04 7.56
N MET A 134 2.98 1.19 7.07
CA MET A 134 1.79 1.60 6.33
C MET A 134 0.53 1.27 7.14
N VAL A 135 -0.19 2.32 7.54
CA VAL A 135 -1.27 2.26 8.53
C VAL A 135 -2.64 2.46 7.90
N HIS A 136 -3.53 1.49 8.08
CA HIS A 136 -4.96 1.58 7.83
C HIS A 136 -5.65 2.47 8.86
N THR A 137 -6.34 3.51 8.41
CA THR A 137 -7.33 4.22 9.23
C THR A 137 -8.73 3.62 9.04
N PRO A 138 -9.53 3.47 10.11
CA PRO A 138 -10.78 2.73 10.05
C PRO A 138 -11.85 3.44 9.20
N HIS A 139 -12.79 2.66 8.67
CA HIS A 139 -13.90 3.18 7.88
C HIS A 139 -14.98 3.88 8.72
N ARG A 140 -15.12 3.51 9.99
CA ARG A 140 -16.11 4.07 10.94
C ARG A 140 -15.39 4.93 11.96
N ASP A 141 -16.04 6.01 12.38
CA ASP A 141 -15.49 6.98 13.35
C ASP A 141 -14.05 7.42 13.02
N LYS A 142 -13.85 7.79 11.74
CA LYS A 142 -12.51 7.98 11.15
C LYS A 142 -11.64 8.99 11.90
N ALA A 143 -12.24 10.05 12.44
CA ALA A 143 -11.50 11.05 13.20
C ALA A 143 -10.92 10.45 14.49
N ALA A 144 -11.73 9.77 15.30
CA ALA A 144 -11.27 9.12 16.53
C ALA A 144 -10.28 7.98 16.23
N GLY A 145 -10.53 7.19 15.19
CA GLY A 145 -9.61 6.14 14.74
C GLY A 145 -8.25 6.66 14.27
N THR A 146 -8.24 7.80 13.56
CA THR A 146 -7.00 8.44 13.13
C THR A 146 -6.25 9.06 14.32
N GLU A 147 -6.96 9.71 15.25
CA GLU A 147 -6.36 10.24 16.48
C GLU A 147 -5.71 9.13 17.31
N ARG A 148 -6.40 7.99 17.47
CA ARG A 148 -5.82 6.83 18.16
C ARG A 148 -4.62 6.28 17.39
N SER A 149 -4.68 6.21 16.06
CA SER A 149 -3.55 5.75 15.24
C SER A 149 -2.30 6.61 15.43
N ILE A 150 -2.46 7.94 15.44
CA ILE A 150 -1.38 8.89 15.72
C ILE A 150 -0.83 8.70 17.14
N ALA A 151 -1.70 8.44 18.12
CA ALA A 151 -1.27 8.17 19.49
C ALA A 151 -0.42 6.89 19.58
N VAL A 152 -0.84 5.78 18.95
CA VAL A 152 -0.07 4.52 18.97
C VAL A 152 1.26 4.64 18.22
N VAL A 153 1.29 5.39 17.11
CA VAL A 153 2.53 5.73 16.41
C VAL A 153 3.49 6.49 17.33
N ARG A 154 2.99 7.45 18.11
CA ARG A 154 3.80 8.17 19.09
C ARG A 154 4.28 7.28 20.24
N GLU A 155 3.40 6.42 20.74
CA GLU A 155 3.67 5.49 21.85
C GLU A 155 4.74 4.45 21.47
N SER A 156 4.80 4.01 20.20
CA SER A 156 5.79 3.05 19.73
C SER A 156 7.21 3.61 19.63
N GLY A 157 7.34 4.94 19.51
CA GLY A 157 8.63 5.61 19.32
C GLY A 157 9.16 5.57 17.89
N ILE A 158 8.40 5.06 16.91
CA ILE A 158 8.76 5.17 15.50
C ILE A 158 8.71 6.64 15.07
N ALA A 159 9.67 7.08 14.26
CA ALA A 159 9.68 8.44 13.75
C ALA A 159 8.49 8.65 12.77
N PRO A 160 7.66 9.70 12.94
CA PRO A 160 6.46 9.91 12.12
C PRO A 160 6.74 9.92 10.61
N GLU A 161 7.87 10.46 10.18
CA GLU A 161 8.26 10.50 8.77
C GLU A 161 8.51 9.10 8.14
N ARG A 162 8.57 8.04 8.96
CA ARG A 162 8.62 6.64 8.51
C ARG A 162 7.24 5.98 8.45
N VAL A 163 6.17 6.71 8.74
CA VAL A 163 4.81 6.20 8.79
C VAL A 163 3.94 6.90 7.75
N VAL A 164 3.16 6.14 6.99
CA VAL A 164 2.03 6.67 6.24
C VAL A 164 0.73 6.24 6.92
N LEU A 165 -0.14 7.21 7.22
CA LEU A 165 -1.53 6.94 7.56
C LEU A 165 -2.36 7.05 6.29
N ASP A 166 -2.96 5.95 5.88
CA ASP A 166 -3.66 5.83 4.60
C ASP A 166 -5.19 5.91 4.78
N HIS A 167 -5.88 5.97 3.64
CA HIS A 167 -7.32 6.15 3.52
C HIS A 167 -7.81 7.47 4.10
N LEU A 168 -7.02 8.54 4.07
CA LEU A 168 -7.43 9.83 4.63
C LEU A 168 -8.53 10.51 3.81
N ASN A 169 -9.16 11.52 4.41
CA ASN A 169 -10.12 12.40 3.77
C ASN A 169 -10.04 13.80 4.41
N GLU A 170 -10.98 14.68 4.07
CA GLU A 170 -11.00 16.08 4.49
C GLU A 170 -11.05 16.24 6.02
N VAL A 171 -11.65 15.28 6.74
CA VAL A 171 -11.77 15.37 8.20
C VAL A 171 -10.52 14.87 8.94
N THR A 172 -9.60 14.17 8.28
CA THR A 172 -8.39 13.59 8.90
C THR A 172 -7.06 14.11 8.36
N VAL A 173 -7.04 14.72 7.19
CA VAL A 173 -5.79 15.20 6.57
C VAL A 173 -5.02 16.17 7.46
N ALA A 174 -5.70 17.13 8.10
CA ALA A 174 -5.06 18.14 8.94
C ALA A 174 -4.32 17.50 10.15
N MET A 175 -4.96 16.58 10.86
CA MET A 175 -4.34 15.93 12.03
C MET A 175 -3.15 15.04 11.65
N VAL A 176 -3.18 14.39 10.47
CA VAL A 176 -2.03 13.60 10.01
C VAL A 176 -0.89 14.51 9.58
N LYS A 177 -1.16 15.59 8.85
CA LYS A 177 -0.16 16.58 8.48
C LYS A 177 0.56 17.15 9.70
N ASP A 178 -0.19 17.52 10.74
CA ASP A 178 0.35 18.07 11.98
C ASP A 178 1.17 17.04 12.79
N SER A 179 0.92 15.73 12.58
CA SER A 179 1.70 14.66 13.21
C SER A 179 3.10 14.48 12.62
N GLY A 180 3.36 14.99 11.41
CA GLY A 180 4.60 14.78 10.65
C GLY A 180 4.64 13.50 9.82
N SER A 181 3.62 12.65 9.92
CA SER A 181 3.47 11.42 9.12
C SER A 181 3.09 11.71 7.66
N TRP A 182 3.33 10.75 6.79
CA TRP A 182 2.88 10.79 5.40
C TRP A 182 1.37 10.63 5.29
N MET A 183 0.77 11.33 4.32
CA MET A 183 -0.67 11.37 4.11
C MET A 183 -1.06 10.48 2.93
N GLY A 184 -1.70 9.34 3.18
CA GLY A 184 -2.16 8.41 2.15
C GLY A 184 -3.65 8.59 1.80
N PHE A 185 -3.97 8.57 0.51
CA PHE A 185 -5.33 8.73 0.00
C PHE A 185 -5.68 7.67 -1.03
N SER A 186 -6.69 6.86 -0.71
CA SER A 186 -7.28 5.92 -1.66
C SER A 186 -8.40 6.56 -2.46
N ILE A 187 -8.19 6.66 -3.77
CA ILE A 187 -9.21 7.14 -4.70
C ILE A 187 -9.99 5.92 -5.19
N TYR A 188 -11.16 5.70 -4.59
CA TYR A 188 -11.90 4.45 -4.72
C TYR A 188 -13.38 4.74 -5.00
N PRO A 189 -13.99 4.09 -6.02
CA PRO A 189 -15.38 4.37 -6.40
C PRO A 189 -16.38 4.29 -5.24
N ASP A 190 -17.34 5.22 -5.23
CA ASP A 190 -18.57 5.23 -4.43
C ASP A 190 -18.42 5.28 -2.88
N THR A 191 -17.25 4.95 -2.32
CA THR A 191 -17.11 4.65 -0.87
C THR A 191 -15.98 5.41 -0.16
N LYS A 192 -14.98 5.95 -0.87
CA LYS A 192 -13.84 6.67 -0.27
C LYS A 192 -13.73 8.10 -0.83
N MET A 193 -12.55 8.45 -1.36
CA MET A 193 -12.27 9.71 -2.03
C MET A 193 -12.48 9.57 -3.54
N ASP A 194 -12.69 10.70 -4.21
CA ASP A 194 -12.65 10.83 -5.67
C ASP A 194 -11.56 11.82 -6.10
N GLU A 195 -11.34 11.88 -7.41
CA GLU A 195 -10.29 12.69 -8.03
C GLU A 195 -10.46 14.20 -7.76
N GLU A 196 -11.69 14.71 -7.77
CA GLU A 196 -11.98 16.13 -7.55
C GLU A 196 -11.71 16.54 -6.10
N ARG A 197 -12.13 15.70 -5.15
CA ARG A 197 -11.87 15.90 -3.72
C ARG A 197 -10.38 15.80 -3.41
N MET A 198 -9.66 14.88 -4.06
CA MET A 198 -8.20 14.80 -3.92
C MET A 198 -7.51 16.08 -4.41
N VAL A 199 -7.92 16.61 -5.57
CA VAL A 199 -7.42 17.89 -6.09
C VAL A 199 -7.67 19.05 -5.13
N ALA A 200 -8.84 19.10 -4.48
CA ALA A 200 -9.15 20.11 -3.47
C ALA A 200 -8.19 20.01 -2.26
N ILE A 201 -7.95 18.80 -1.76
CA ILE A 201 -6.99 18.56 -0.68
C ILE A 201 -5.57 19.00 -1.09
N LEU A 202 -5.10 18.66 -2.28
CA LEU A 202 -3.77 19.07 -2.75
C LEU A 202 -3.61 20.59 -2.83
N ARG A 203 -4.68 21.32 -3.19
CA ARG A 203 -4.65 22.80 -3.21
C ARG A 203 -4.57 23.42 -1.82
N GLU A 204 -5.21 22.80 -0.84
CA GLU A 204 -5.27 23.31 0.53
C GLU A 204 -4.03 22.91 1.36
N TYR A 205 -3.58 21.66 1.24
CA TYR A 205 -2.56 21.06 2.09
C TYR A 205 -1.18 20.92 1.42
N GLY A 206 -1.10 21.07 0.10
CA GLY A 206 0.11 20.92 -0.69
C GLY A 206 0.31 19.52 -1.25
N THR A 207 1.41 19.35 -2.01
CA THR A 207 1.76 18.12 -2.73
C THR A 207 2.86 17.30 -2.06
N GLU A 208 3.56 17.86 -1.07
CA GLU A 208 4.64 17.17 -0.35
C GLU A 208 4.09 16.14 0.64
N ARG A 209 4.76 15.00 0.76
CA ARG A 209 4.40 13.90 1.67
C ARG A 209 2.99 13.34 1.50
N VAL A 210 2.50 13.36 0.25
CA VAL A 210 1.20 12.80 -0.14
C VAL A 210 1.39 11.55 -0.98
N LEU A 211 0.74 10.45 -0.60
CA LEU A 211 0.62 9.24 -1.41
C LEU A 211 -0.82 9.13 -1.95
N VAL A 212 -0.98 9.01 -3.27
CA VAL A 212 -2.28 8.77 -3.91
C VAL A 212 -2.28 7.37 -4.49
N ASN A 213 -3.26 6.56 -4.13
CA ASN A 213 -3.36 5.16 -4.54
C ASN A 213 -4.75 4.79 -5.06
N SER A 214 -4.83 3.69 -5.80
CA SER A 214 -6.12 3.15 -6.26
C SER A 214 -6.82 2.31 -5.20
N ALA A 215 -6.05 1.65 -4.32
CA ALA A 215 -6.52 0.62 -3.40
C ALA A 215 -7.47 -0.39 -4.08
N ALA A 216 -7.24 -0.69 -5.37
CA ALA A 216 -8.11 -1.58 -6.11
C ALA A 216 -7.98 -3.01 -5.57
N ASP A 217 -9.13 -3.63 -5.31
CA ASP A 217 -9.26 -4.92 -4.64
C ASP A 217 -10.38 -5.78 -5.27
N TRP A 218 -10.89 -6.73 -4.47
CA TRP A 218 -12.02 -7.62 -4.77
C TRP A 218 -13.33 -6.92 -5.15
N GLY A 219 -13.52 -5.67 -4.72
CA GLY A 219 -14.74 -4.91 -4.97
C GLY A 219 -14.81 -4.30 -6.38
N LYS A 220 -15.88 -3.54 -6.62
CA LYS A 220 -16.03 -2.73 -7.84
C LYS A 220 -15.06 -1.55 -7.79
N SER A 221 -13.80 -1.83 -8.12
CA SER A 221 -12.67 -0.90 -8.05
C SER A 221 -11.98 -0.74 -9.40
N ASP A 222 -11.17 0.30 -9.53
CA ASP A 222 -10.54 0.72 -10.78
C ASP A 222 -9.03 0.93 -10.57
N PRO A 223 -8.15 0.13 -11.21
CA PRO A 223 -6.71 0.21 -11.02
C PRO A 223 -6.08 1.45 -11.70
N LEU A 224 -6.86 2.22 -12.46
CA LEU A 224 -6.39 3.42 -13.17
C LEU A 224 -6.68 4.72 -12.42
N LYS A 225 -7.10 4.63 -11.16
CA LYS A 225 -7.46 5.80 -10.33
C LYS A 225 -6.30 6.77 -10.07
N THR A 226 -5.08 6.27 -9.97
CA THR A 226 -3.86 7.11 -9.90
C THR A 226 -3.69 7.93 -11.18
N ARG A 227 -3.87 7.32 -12.36
CA ARG A 227 -3.81 8.02 -13.64
C ARG A 227 -4.91 9.09 -13.76
N LYS A 228 -6.15 8.73 -13.43
CA LYS A 228 -7.28 9.68 -13.47
C LYS A 228 -7.07 10.87 -12.54
N THR A 229 -6.46 10.63 -11.37
CA THR A 229 -6.09 11.71 -10.44
C THR A 229 -5.02 12.62 -11.05
N GLY A 230 -3.99 12.08 -11.70
CA GLY A 230 -3.00 12.87 -12.42
C GLY A 230 -3.60 13.73 -13.53
N ASP A 231 -4.53 13.17 -14.31
CA ASP A 231 -5.24 13.93 -15.35
C ASP A 231 -6.12 15.04 -14.73
N ALA A 232 -6.78 14.77 -13.60
CA ALA A 232 -7.57 15.76 -12.86
C ALA A 232 -6.70 16.88 -12.27
N MET A 233 -5.51 16.57 -11.77
CA MET A 233 -4.53 17.56 -11.32
C MET A 233 -4.14 18.51 -12.45
N LEU A 234 -3.79 17.98 -13.63
CA LEU A 234 -3.45 18.80 -14.80
C LEU A 234 -4.63 19.69 -15.22
N ALA A 235 -5.84 19.14 -15.29
CA ALA A 235 -7.05 19.89 -15.61
C ALA A 235 -7.34 21.00 -14.58
N ALA A 236 -6.92 20.80 -13.33
CA ALA A 236 -7.04 21.76 -12.24
C ALA A 236 -5.90 22.80 -12.19
N GLY A 237 -4.95 22.76 -13.13
CA GLY A 237 -3.88 23.75 -13.29
C GLY A 237 -2.59 23.43 -12.52
N PHE A 238 -2.44 22.23 -11.96
CA PHE A 238 -1.14 21.76 -11.46
C PHE A 238 -0.16 21.55 -12.62
N GLY A 239 1.13 21.77 -12.38
CA GLY A 239 2.17 21.51 -13.37
C GLY A 239 2.48 20.01 -13.51
N GLU A 240 3.15 19.65 -14.60
CA GLU A 240 3.64 18.27 -14.78
C GLU A 240 4.61 17.84 -13.65
N ASP A 241 5.39 18.79 -13.12
CA ASP A 241 6.31 18.53 -12.00
C ASP A 241 5.57 18.19 -10.70
N ASP A 242 4.45 18.88 -10.42
CA ASP A 242 3.59 18.58 -9.26
C ASP A 242 2.98 17.18 -9.37
N VAL A 243 2.56 16.80 -10.59
CA VAL A 243 2.00 15.47 -10.84
C VAL A 243 3.08 14.39 -10.70
N ASP A 244 4.30 14.61 -11.20
CA ASP A 244 5.42 13.69 -10.99
C ASP A 244 5.83 13.61 -9.50
N LEU A 245 5.71 14.72 -8.75
CA LEU A 245 5.95 14.70 -7.30
C LEU A 245 4.97 13.74 -6.61
N VAL A 246 3.67 13.94 -6.82
CA VAL A 246 2.63 13.16 -6.14
C VAL A 246 2.59 11.70 -6.60
N LEU A 247 2.69 11.44 -7.92
CA LEU A 247 2.49 10.11 -8.48
C LEU A 247 3.78 9.29 -8.63
N TRP A 248 4.94 9.87 -8.38
CA TRP A 248 6.21 9.15 -8.50
C TRP A 248 7.17 9.44 -7.36
N ARG A 249 7.62 10.70 -7.20
CA ARG A 249 8.71 11.01 -6.27
C ARG A 249 8.32 10.78 -4.82
N ASN A 250 7.09 11.11 -4.42
CA ASN A 250 6.59 10.87 -3.07
C ASN A 250 6.55 9.36 -2.71
N PRO A 251 5.91 8.47 -3.48
CA PRO A 251 5.99 7.02 -3.25
C PRO A 251 7.43 6.49 -3.19
N VAL A 252 8.29 6.96 -4.10
CA VAL A 252 9.70 6.56 -4.13
C VAL A 252 10.45 7.02 -2.88
N GLU A 253 10.22 8.24 -2.42
CA GLU A 253 10.82 8.77 -1.20
C GLU A 253 10.36 7.99 0.03
N PHE A 254 9.04 7.74 0.16
CA PHE A 254 8.50 7.01 1.30
C PHE A 254 9.01 5.57 1.37
N TYR A 255 8.79 4.76 0.32
CA TYR A 255 9.21 3.36 0.33
C TYR A 255 10.72 3.18 0.16
N GLY A 256 11.42 4.18 -0.38
CA GLY A 256 12.88 4.20 -0.44
C GLY A 256 13.56 4.19 0.93
N GLN A 257 12.86 4.63 1.99
CA GLN A 257 13.34 4.56 3.37
C GLN A 257 13.56 3.12 3.88
N SER A 258 13.06 2.11 3.15
CA SER A 258 13.33 0.69 3.43
C SER A 258 14.73 0.23 3.01
N GLY A 259 15.38 0.95 2.09
CA GLY A 259 16.59 0.49 1.42
C GLY A 259 16.39 -0.70 0.46
N ARG A 260 15.13 -1.14 0.24
CA ARG A 260 14.79 -2.34 -0.55
C ARG A 260 13.92 -2.05 -1.76
N LEU A 261 13.58 -0.78 -1.98
CA LEU A 261 12.85 -0.36 -3.16
C LEU A 261 13.77 -0.46 -4.39
N SER A 262 13.37 -1.29 -5.35
CA SER A 262 14.01 -1.38 -6.67
C SER A 262 13.06 -0.87 -7.75
N LEU A 263 13.53 0.03 -8.62
CA LEU A 263 12.73 0.54 -9.75
C LEU A 263 13.27 0.03 -11.11
N ASP A 264 14.36 -0.72 -11.08
CA ASP A 264 14.99 -1.31 -12.26
C ASP A 264 14.30 -2.65 -12.56
N GLY A 265 13.10 -2.58 -13.12
CA GLY A 265 12.30 -3.75 -13.47
C GLY A 265 12.90 -4.51 -14.65
N GLU A 266 13.73 -5.53 -14.38
CA GLU A 266 14.11 -6.52 -15.39
C GLU A 266 12.99 -7.55 -15.55
N ALA A 267 12.74 -7.97 -16.79
CA ALA A 267 11.82 -9.05 -17.05
C ALA A 267 12.47 -10.38 -16.63
N PRO A 268 11.74 -11.29 -15.97
CA PRO A 268 12.29 -12.56 -15.55
C PRO A 268 12.74 -13.36 -16.77
N GLU A 269 14.04 -13.69 -16.82
CA GLU A 269 14.61 -14.57 -17.84
C GLU A 269 14.24 -16.04 -17.60
N ALA A 270 13.78 -16.39 -16.40
CA ALA A 270 13.52 -17.75 -15.94
C ALA A 270 12.06 -17.99 -15.52
N GLU A 271 11.64 -19.25 -15.56
CA GLU A 271 10.36 -19.73 -15.02
C GLU A 271 10.30 -19.58 -13.50
N PHE A 272 9.12 -19.27 -12.96
CA PHE A 272 8.91 -19.20 -11.51
C PHE A 272 8.61 -20.59 -10.95
N ALA A 273 9.55 -21.19 -10.21
CA ALA A 273 9.38 -22.50 -9.56
C ALA A 273 8.87 -23.62 -10.51
N GLY A 274 9.35 -23.63 -11.76
CA GLY A 274 8.93 -24.60 -12.80
C GLY A 274 7.58 -24.29 -13.45
N ASN A 275 7.02 -23.11 -13.17
CA ASN A 275 5.85 -22.59 -13.86
C ASN A 275 6.27 -21.92 -15.18
N SER A 276 5.84 -22.52 -16.29
CA SER A 276 6.14 -22.09 -17.65
C SER A 276 5.21 -21.00 -18.20
N ILE A 277 4.39 -20.35 -17.35
CA ILE A 277 3.57 -19.20 -17.75
C ILE A 277 4.49 -18.00 -18.04
N LEU A 278 5.05 -18.00 -19.24
CA LEU A 278 5.72 -16.89 -19.92
C LEU A 278 4.77 -16.40 -21.02
N ARG A 279 3.66 -15.76 -20.62
CA ARG A 279 2.63 -15.36 -21.58
C ARG A 279 3.05 -14.07 -22.25
N GLY A 280 3.62 -14.21 -23.44
CA GLY A 280 4.01 -13.09 -24.30
C GLY A 280 5.52 -12.99 -24.49
N ALA A 281 6.16 -14.10 -24.92
CA ALA A 281 7.49 -14.03 -25.54
C ALA A 281 7.52 -12.82 -26.47
N ARG A 282 8.33 -11.81 -26.10
CA ARG A 282 8.51 -10.58 -26.89
C ARG A 282 8.86 -11.02 -28.31
N LYS A 283 7.93 -10.82 -29.24
CA LYS A 283 8.26 -10.76 -30.67
C LYS A 283 8.63 -9.33 -31.00
#